data_AF-A0AA35X7G8-F1
#
_entry.id   AF-A0AA35X7G8-F1
#
_cell.length_a   1.000
_cell.length_b   1.000
_cell.length_c   1.000
_cell.angle_alpha   90.00
_cell.angle_beta   90.00
_cell.angle_gamma   90.00
#
_symmetry.space_group_name_H-M   'P 1'
#
loop_
_entity.id
_entity.type
_entity.pdbx_description
1 polymer ?
#
loop_
_entity_poly.entity_id
_entity_poly.type
_entity_poly.pdbx_seq_one_letter_code
_entity_poly.pdbx_strand_id
1 'polypeptide(L)'
;MASWLPLVISSAMLASPYANAQDAQRQNTSTPVTQPTIVPEKCQPVTDVRICEDMPWNYTLFPNFRGHTSQTEANQELEQFRQLIEVNCSGAIVLFLCSIYAPFCTDEHPVRVPRPCKRLCLHVRD
;
A
#
# COMPACT_ATOMS: atom_id res chain seq x y z
N MET A 1 -40.83 -22.25 64.38
CA MET A 1 -40.01 -21.24 63.68
C MET A 1 -39.65 -21.80 62.31
N ALA A 2 -39.99 -21.05 61.26
CA ALA A 2 -39.67 -21.13 59.82
C ALA A 2 -39.11 -22.46 59.23
N SER A 3 -39.73 -23.15 58.25
CA SER A 3 -39.95 -22.79 56.82
C SER A 3 -38.63 -22.44 56.11
N TRP A 4 -38.16 -23.03 55.00
CA TRP A 4 -38.80 -23.46 53.75
C TRP A 4 -37.93 -24.50 53.00
N LEU A 5 -38.54 -25.28 52.10
CA LEU A 5 -37.93 -26.26 51.20
C LEU A 5 -36.91 -25.62 50.22
N PRO A 6 -35.85 -26.34 49.79
CA PRO A 6 -35.01 -25.92 48.68
C PRO A 6 -35.77 -26.09 47.35
N LEU A 7 -36.01 -24.95 46.69
CA LEU A 7 -36.44 -24.86 45.30
C LEU A 7 -35.39 -25.50 44.38
N VAL A 8 -35.84 -26.42 43.54
CA VAL A 8 -35.10 -26.94 42.40
C VAL A 8 -34.86 -25.81 41.38
N ILE A 9 -33.67 -25.22 41.39
CA ILE A 9 -33.23 -24.34 40.30
C ILE A 9 -32.66 -25.26 39.21
N SER A 10 -33.50 -25.60 38.24
CA SER A 10 -33.05 -26.17 36.98
C SER A 10 -32.21 -25.10 36.27
N SER A 11 -30.90 -25.23 36.35
CA SER A 11 -29.94 -24.35 35.71
C SER A 11 -30.04 -24.53 34.19
N ALA A 12 -30.84 -23.66 33.57
CA ALA A 12 -30.81 -23.42 32.14
C ALA A 12 -29.37 -23.04 31.75
N MET A 13 -28.72 -23.92 30.98
CA MET A 13 -27.45 -23.63 30.34
C MET A 13 -27.68 -22.53 29.31
N LEU A 14 -27.09 -21.36 29.55
CA LEU A 14 -27.06 -20.25 28.61
C LEU A 14 -26.37 -20.72 27.32
N ALA A 15 -27.15 -20.96 26.27
CA ALA A 15 -26.61 -21.03 24.92
C ALA A 15 -26.05 -19.64 24.58
N SER A 16 -24.73 -19.57 24.37
CA SER A 16 -24.04 -18.34 23.96
C SER A 16 -24.42 -17.98 22.52
N PRO A 17 -24.80 -16.72 22.20
CA PRO A 17 -25.20 -16.31 20.84
C PRO A 17 -24.06 -16.20 19.82
N TYR A 18 -22.81 -16.52 20.19
CA TYR A 18 -21.63 -16.23 19.37
C TYR A 18 -20.80 -17.49 19.08
N ALA A 19 -21.41 -18.49 18.44
CA ALA A 19 -20.64 -19.50 17.71
C ALA A 19 -20.69 -19.12 16.22
N ASN A 20 -19.63 -18.47 15.73
CA ASN A 20 -19.55 -18.12 14.31
C ASN A 20 -19.29 -19.39 13.47
N ALA A 21 -20.24 -19.70 12.59
CA ALA A 21 -20.11 -20.70 11.55
C ALA A 21 -19.22 -20.18 10.42
N GLN A 22 -17.89 -20.31 10.52
CA GLN A 22 -16.97 -19.97 9.43
C GLN A 22 -15.86 -21.01 9.20
N ASP A 23 -16.12 -22.28 9.52
CA ASP A 23 -15.25 -23.42 9.16
C ASP A 23 -15.94 -24.40 8.20
N ALA A 24 -16.74 -23.91 7.24
CA ALA A 24 -17.39 -24.77 6.25
C ALA A 24 -17.51 -24.13 4.86
N GLN A 25 -16.43 -23.52 4.35
CA GLN A 25 -16.28 -23.30 2.91
C GLN A 25 -14.83 -23.02 2.51
N ARG A 26 -13.96 -24.03 2.66
CA ARG A 26 -12.77 -24.17 1.80
C ARG A 26 -13.23 -24.65 0.42
N GLN A 27 -14.01 -23.84 -0.29
CA GLN A 27 -14.35 -24.11 -1.69
C GLN A 27 -13.17 -23.65 -2.55
N ASN A 28 -12.45 -24.64 -3.05
CA ASN A 28 -11.46 -24.51 -4.09
C ASN A 28 -12.19 -24.14 -5.39
N THR A 29 -12.57 -22.88 -5.51
CA THR A 29 -13.24 -22.35 -6.69
C THR A 29 -12.16 -21.82 -7.63
N SER A 30 -11.80 -22.60 -8.64
CA SER A 30 -11.04 -22.10 -9.79
C SER A 30 -11.96 -21.25 -10.67
N THR A 31 -12.44 -20.13 -10.11
CA THR A 31 -12.85 -18.99 -10.91
C THR A 31 -11.59 -18.45 -11.57
N PRO A 32 -11.61 -18.10 -12.87
CA PRO A 32 -10.62 -17.17 -13.39
C PRO A 32 -10.77 -15.93 -12.52
N VAL A 33 -9.79 -15.71 -11.63
CA VAL A 33 -9.65 -14.43 -10.97
C VAL A 33 -9.43 -13.47 -12.13
N THR A 34 -10.47 -12.76 -12.56
CA THR A 34 -10.28 -11.47 -13.22
C THR A 34 -9.72 -10.59 -12.11
N GLN A 35 -8.43 -10.81 -11.84
CA GLN A 35 -7.58 -9.85 -11.19
C GLN A 35 -7.89 -8.58 -11.97
N PRO A 36 -8.28 -7.46 -11.33
CA PRO A 36 -8.25 -6.21 -12.04
C PRO A 36 -6.85 -6.16 -12.63
N THR A 37 -6.74 -6.38 -13.93
CA THR A 37 -5.52 -6.17 -14.65
C THR A 37 -5.36 -4.68 -14.50
N ILE A 38 -4.64 -4.28 -13.45
CA ILE A 38 -3.94 -3.02 -13.37
C ILE A 38 -2.98 -3.13 -14.55
N VAL A 39 -3.50 -2.88 -15.75
CA VAL A 39 -2.69 -2.73 -16.94
C VAL A 39 -1.93 -1.45 -16.61
N PRO A 40 -0.60 -1.49 -16.42
CA PRO A 40 0.14 -0.27 -16.24
C PRO A 40 -0.21 0.62 -17.43
N GLU A 41 -0.77 1.78 -17.15
CA GLU A 41 -1.07 2.73 -18.21
C GLU A 41 0.25 3.13 -18.88
N LYS A 42 0.15 3.61 -20.12
CA LYS A 42 1.30 4.13 -20.87
C LYS A 42 2.10 5.11 -20.00
N CYS A 43 3.39 5.23 -20.30
CA CYS A 43 4.22 6.26 -19.71
C CYS A 43 3.54 7.63 -19.82
N GLN A 44 3.50 8.35 -18.70
CA GLN A 44 2.94 9.70 -18.61
C GLN A 44 4.04 10.68 -18.20
N PRO A 45 4.01 11.93 -18.68
CA PRO A 45 4.97 12.96 -18.25
C PRO A 45 4.89 13.20 -16.74
N VAL A 46 6.01 13.47 -16.09
CA VAL A 46 6.04 13.92 -14.69
C VAL A 46 5.56 15.38 -14.65
N THR A 47 4.39 15.63 -14.05
CA THR A 47 3.75 16.96 -14.02
C THR A 47 3.29 17.39 -12.63
N ASP A 48 2.86 16.45 -11.79
CA ASP A 48 2.24 16.79 -10.50
C ASP A 48 3.07 16.38 -9.28
N VAL A 49 4.11 15.57 -9.48
CA VAL A 49 5.07 15.21 -8.42
C VAL A 49 6.22 16.23 -8.40
N ARG A 50 5.97 17.37 -7.73
CA ARG A 50 6.80 18.59 -7.85
C ARG A 50 8.28 18.38 -7.53
N ILE A 51 8.58 17.58 -6.51
CA ILE A 51 9.97 17.31 -6.11
C ILE A 51 10.75 16.49 -7.16
N CYS A 52 10.06 15.92 -8.15
CA CYS A 52 10.63 15.05 -9.17
C CYS A 52 10.76 15.72 -10.55
N GLU A 53 10.52 17.02 -10.66
CA GLU A 53 10.63 17.77 -11.92
C GLU A 53 12.06 17.77 -12.49
N ASP A 54 13.08 17.78 -11.62
CA ASP A 54 14.50 17.83 -12.00
C ASP A 54 15.17 16.44 -12.07
N MET A 55 14.39 15.37 -12.18
CA MET A 55 14.94 14.02 -12.30
C MET A 55 15.57 13.81 -13.69
N PRO A 56 16.54 12.87 -13.84
CA PRO A 56 17.12 12.55 -15.14
C PRO A 56 16.14 11.84 -16.10
N TRP A 57 14.88 11.68 -15.71
CA TRP A 57 13.80 11.16 -16.54
C TRP A 57 12.57 12.07 -16.45
N ASN A 58 11.84 12.16 -17.56
CA ASN A 58 10.66 13.01 -17.69
C ASN A 58 9.33 12.24 -17.73
N TYR A 59 9.40 10.90 -17.70
CA TYR A 59 8.24 10.02 -17.81
C TYR A 59 8.20 9.02 -16.65
N THR A 60 6.99 8.80 -16.14
CA THR A 60 6.66 7.88 -15.06
C THR A 60 5.46 7.03 -15.45
N LEU A 61 5.13 6.03 -14.65
CA LEU A 61 3.91 5.27 -14.81
C LEU A 61 3.21 5.05 -13.47
N PHE A 62 1.91 4.80 -13.56
CA PHE A 62 1.07 4.50 -12.42
C PHE A 62 0.28 3.20 -12.67
N PRO A 63 0.03 2.39 -11.62
CA PRO A 63 0.36 2.69 -10.23
C PRO A 63 1.85 2.55 -9.90
N ASN A 64 2.31 3.39 -8.97
CA ASN A 64 3.70 3.40 -8.52
C ASN A 64 3.96 2.28 -7.48
N PHE A 65 5.18 2.21 -6.92
CA PHE A 65 5.53 1.17 -5.94
C PHE A 65 4.81 1.27 -4.60
N ARG A 66 4.14 2.40 -4.33
CA ARG A 66 3.29 2.62 -3.15
C ARG A 66 1.82 2.27 -3.40
N GLY A 67 1.47 1.90 -4.64
CA GLY A 67 0.10 1.57 -5.01
C GLY A 67 -0.77 2.79 -5.34
N HIS A 68 -0.20 3.99 -5.32
CA HIS A 68 -0.92 5.18 -5.77
C HIS A 68 -1.27 5.05 -7.24
N THR A 69 -2.43 5.55 -7.62
CA THR A 69 -2.98 5.45 -8.98
C THR A 69 -2.82 6.74 -9.77
N SER A 70 -2.40 7.83 -9.12
CA SER A 70 -2.16 9.13 -9.76
C SER A 70 -0.95 9.86 -9.17
N GLN A 71 -0.37 10.76 -9.96
CA GLN A 71 0.70 11.64 -9.51
C GLN A 71 0.26 12.54 -8.35
N THR A 72 -0.97 13.04 -8.37
CA THR A 72 -1.55 13.85 -7.28
C THR A 72 -1.55 13.10 -5.96
N GLU A 73 -2.00 11.84 -5.96
CA GLU A 73 -1.99 10.98 -4.76
C GLU A 73 -0.56 10.75 -4.25
N ALA A 74 0.39 10.48 -5.16
CA ALA A 74 1.80 10.36 -4.79
C ALA A 74 2.39 11.66 -4.22
N ASN A 75 2.08 12.81 -4.81
CA ASN A 75 2.53 14.11 -4.33
C ASN A 75 1.96 14.44 -2.94
N GLN A 76 0.70 14.08 -2.67
CA GLN A 76 0.08 14.26 -1.35
C GLN A 76 0.83 13.50 -0.24
N GLU A 77 1.26 12.26 -0.50
CA GLU A 77 2.05 11.54 0.50
C GLU A 77 3.47 12.10 0.62
N LEU A 78 4.07 12.53 -0.50
CA LEU A 78 5.41 13.12 -0.50
C LEU A 78 5.50 14.42 0.31
N GLU A 79 4.40 15.15 0.50
CA GLU A 79 4.37 16.34 1.37
C GLU A 79 4.80 16.02 2.82
N GLN A 80 4.57 14.78 3.29
CA GLN A 80 5.02 14.34 4.62
C GLN A 80 6.55 14.32 4.74
N PHE A 81 7.27 14.22 3.63
CA PHE A 81 8.74 14.22 3.58
C PHE A 81 9.33 15.61 3.33
N ARG A 82 8.51 16.66 3.15
CA ARG A 82 9.00 18.02 2.81
C ARG A 82 10.08 18.51 3.77
N GLN A 83 9.88 18.31 5.08
CA GLN A 83 10.86 18.70 6.09
C GLN A 83 12.20 17.98 5.93
N LEU A 84 12.18 16.68 5.59
CA LEU A 84 13.41 15.90 5.37
C LEU A 84 14.14 16.35 4.10
N ILE A 85 13.40 16.72 3.06
CA ILE A 85 13.94 17.26 1.80
C ILE A 85 14.58 18.63 2.05
N GLU A 86 13.90 19.53 2.77
CA GLU A 86 14.38 20.89 3.04
C GLU A 86 15.60 20.93 3.96
N VAL A 87 15.62 20.08 4.98
CA VAL A 87 16.80 19.92 5.85
C VAL A 87 17.96 19.27 5.10
N ASN A 88 17.70 18.58 3.99
CA ASN A 88 18.68 17.96 3.11
C ASN A 88 19.68 17.08 3.88
N CYS A 89 19.16 16.19 4.72
CA CYS A 89 19.99 15.26 5.49
C CYS A 89 20.83 14.32 4.60
N SER A 90 20.37 14.04 3.38
CA SER A 90 21.09 13.29 2.37
C SER A 90 20.85 13.90 0.99
N GLY A 91 21.93 14.16 0.24
CA GLY A 91 21.86 14.68 -1.13
C GLY A 91 21.18 13.74 -2.13
N ALA A 92 20.88 12.49 -1.72
CA ALA A 92 20.20 11.50 -2.54
C ALA A 92 18.71 11.30 -2.16
N ILE A 93 18.18 12.06 -1.18
CA ILE A 93 16.81 11.86 -0.68
C ILE A 93 15.76 12.03 -1.78
N VAL A 94 15.89 13.07 -2.61
CA VAL A 94 14.96 13.34 -3.74
C VAL A 94 15.04 12.20 -4.76
N LEU A 95 16.24 11.79 -5.15
CA LEU A 95 16.46 10.66 -6.06
C LEU A 95 15.79 9.38 -5.54
N PHE A 96 15.95 9.08 -4.25
CA PHE A 96 15.34 7.91 -3.63
C PHE A 96 13.81 7.98 -3.62
N LEU A 97 13.25 9.10 -3.16
CA LEU A 97 11.79 9.29 -3.13
C LEU A 97 11.21 9.21 -4.55
N CYS A 98 11.77 9.91 -5.53
CA CYS A 98 11.29 9.87 -6.91
C CYS A 98 11.39 8.47 -7.55
N SER A 99 12.43 7.69 -7.22
CA SER A 99 12.54 6.29 -7.69
C SER A 99 11.46 5.34 -7.13
N ILE A 100 10.72 5.78 -6.10
CA ILE A 100 9.62 5.02 -5.49
C ILE A 100 8.25 5.57 -5.92
N TYR A 101 8.11 6.90 -5.90
CA TYR A 101 6.82 7.58 -6.06
C TYR A 101 6.52 8.02 -7.49
N ALA A 102 7.54 8.31 -8.31
CA ALA A 102 7.42 8.69 -9.72
C ALA A 102 8.51 7.98 -10.55
N PRO A 103 8.51 6.64 -10.58
CA PRO A 103 9.63 5.89 -11.09
C PRO A 103 9.71 5.95 -12.63
N PHE A 104 10.94 5.96 -13.16
CA PHE A 104 11.20 5.96 -14.59
C PHE A 104 10.48 4.83 -15.34
N CYS A 105 9.95 5.16 -16.51
CA CYS A 105 9.38 4.19 -17.44
C CYS A 105 9.80 4.44 -18.89
N THR A 106 9.69 3.40 -19.72
CA THR A 106 9.82 3.48 -21.17
C THR A 106 8.62 2.80 -21.83
N ASP A 107 8.17 3.32 -22.97
CA ASP A 107 7.09 2.69 -23.74
C ASP A 107 7.47 1.31 -24.30
N GLU A 108 8.77 1.02 -24.43
CA GLU A 108 9.27 -0.29 -24.83
C GLU A 108 9.01 -1.36 -23.75
N HIS A 109 9.10 -0.96 -22.47
CA HIS A 109 9.00 -1.88 -21.34
C HIS A 109 8.24 -1.26 -20.16
N PRO A 110 6.95 -0.89 -20.31
CA PRO A 110 6.18 -0.21 -19.26
C PRO A 110 5.96 -1.10 -18.04
N VAL A 111 6.09 -2.42 -18.14
CA VAL A 111 5.93 -3.33 -16.99
C VAL A 111 7.24 -3.53 -16.22
N ARG A 112 8.39 -3.09 -16.77
CA ARG A 112 9.73 -3.29 -16.17
C ARG A 112 10.27 -2.02 -15.52
N VAL A 113 9.52 -1.48 -14.57
CA VAL A 113 9.98 -0.34 -13.76
C VAL A 113 11.11 -0.79 -12.83
N PRO A 114 12.31 -0.20 -12.92
CA PRO A 114 13.40 -0.55 -12.04
C PRO A 114 13.11 -0.07 -10.61
N ARG A 115 13.33 -0.94 -9.63
CA ARG A 115 13.34 -0.55 -8.22
C ARG A 115 14.67 0.10 -7.86
N PRO A 116 14.71 1.02 -6.88
CA PRO A 116 15.98 1.57 -6.40
C PRO A 116 16.91 0.47 -5.89
N CYS A 117 18.19 0.59 -6.23
CA CYS A 117 19.23 -0.28 -5.69
C CYS A 117 19.27 -0.17 -4.15
N LYS A 118 19.54 -1.29 -3.46
CA LYS A 118 19.73 -1.32 -1.99
C LYS A 118 20.71 -0.26 -1.50
N ARG A 119 21.80 -0.03 -2.24
CA ARG A 119 22.83 0.97 -1.90
C ARG A 119 22.27 2.40 -1.81
N LEU A 120 21.34 2.78 -2.69
CA LEU A 120 20.70 4.10 -2.65
C LEU A 120 19.86 4.26 -1.38
N CYS A 121 19.08 3.25 -1.02
CA CYS A 121 18.29 3.24 0.22
C CYS A 121 19.18 3.43 1.47
N LEU A 122 20.29 2.68 1.54
CA LEU A 122 21.24 2.81 2.65
C LEU A 122 21.88 4.20 2.70
N HIS A 123 22.22 4.78 1.54
CA HIS A 123 22.83 6.11 1.47
C HIS A 123 21.91 7.25 1.91
N VAL A 124 20.59 7.08 1.83
CA VAL A 124 19.61 8.06 2.33
C VAL A 124 19.33 7.89 3.82
N ARG A 125 19.49 6.66 4.34
CA ARG A 125 19.28 6.34 5.76
C ARG A 125 20.39 6.88 6.66
N ASP A 126 21.64 6.80 6.19
CA ASP A 126 22.85 7.12 6.94
C ASP A 126 23.15 8.63 6.88
#